data_AF-A0A838W6V7-F1
#
_entry.id   AF-A0A838W6V7-F1
#
_cell.length_a   1.000
_cell.length_b   1.000
_cell.length_c   1.000
_cell.angle_alpha   90.00
_cell.angle_beta   90.00
_cell.angle_gamma   90.00
#
_symmetry.space_group_name_H-M   'P 1'
#
loop_
_entity.id
_entity.type
_entity.pdbx_description
1 polymer ?
#
loop_
_entity_poly.entity_id
_entity_poly.type
_entity_poly.pdbx_seq_one_letter_code
_entity_poly.pdbx_strand_id
1 'polypeptide(L)'
;MDWNSFGGKWSRRDGKDVIVTNTHDRRLEIFIVGNDDALYHRWQERPGGGWSGEWESLGGKWPDDSDPVVVVNADGRLEVFMVGNDKELYHRWQERPGGGWN
;
A
#
# COMPACT_ATOMS: atom_id res chain seq x y z
N MET A 1 14.84 11.07 20.53
CA MET A 1 14.40 10.82 19.15
C MET A 1 12.93 10.50 19.26
N ASP A 2 12.10 11.20 18.48
CA ASP A 2 10.65 11.08 18.57
C ASP A 2 10.08 10.48 17.29
N TRP A 3 8.87 9.95 17.39
CA TRP A 3 8.13 9.41 16.26
C TRP A 3 7.74 10.55 15.31
N ASN A 4 8.04 10.38 14.01
CA ASN A 4 7.51 11.25 12.96
C ASN A 4 6.22 10.66 12.42
N SER A 5 5.18 11.47 12.38
CA SER A 5 3.86 11.04 11.88
C SER A 5 3.78 11.13 10.37
N PHE A 6 3.26 10.07 9.73
CA PHE A 6 2.83 10.11 8.33
C PHE A 6 1.43 10.71 8.14
N GLY A 7 0.85 11.31 9.17
CA GLY A 7 -0.51 11.83 9.12
C GLY A 7 -1.55 10.75 8.84
N GLY A 8 -2.74 11.18 8.43
CA GLY A 8 -3.92 10.34 8.33
C GLY A 8 -4.55 10.01 9.69
N LYS A 9 -5.72 9.39 9.66
CA LYS A 9 -6.46 8.94 10.85
C LYS A 9 -6.80 7.47 10.70
N TRP A 10 -5.89 6.62 11.12
CA TRP A 10 -5.99 5.17 10.96
C TRP A 10 -6.46 4.56 12.28
N SER A 11 -7.65 3.97 12.30
CA SER A 11 -8.09 3.16 13.43
C SER A 11 -7.48 1.78 13.26
N ARG A 12 -6.83 1.29 14.31
CA ARG A 12 -6.40 -0.10 14.36
C ARG A 12 -7.68 -0.92 14.57
N ARG A 13 -8.33 -1.34 13.49
CA ARG A 13 -9.22 -2.50 13.57
C ARG A 13 -8.31 -3.69 13.79
N ASP A 14 -8.66 -4.53 14.76
CA ASP A 14 -7.85 -5.69 15.14
C ASP A 14 -7.44 -6.46 13.88
N GLY A 15 -6.14 -6.59 13.64
CA GLY A 15 -5.60 -7.39 12.52
C GLY A 15 -5.12 -6.65 11.28
N LYS A 16 -5.43 -5.36 11.05
CA LYS A 16 -4.94 -4.65 9.84
C LYS A 16 -3.44 -4.31 9.94
N ASP A 17 -2.63 -4.95 9.10
CA ASP A 17 -1.18 -4.76 9.06
C ASP A 17 -0.74 -3.62 8.13
N VAL A 18 0.29 -2.90 8.57
CA VAL A 18 1.02 -1.95 7.71
C VAL A 18 2.07 -2.74 6.95
N ILE A 19 1.97 -2.74 5.62
CA ILE A 19 2.92 -3.44 4.76
C ILE A 19 3.89 -2.43 4.18
N VAL A 20 5.18 -2.72 4.27
CA VAL A 20 6.24 -1.94 3.61
C VAL A 20 7.04 -2.86 2.70
N THR A 21 7.29 -2.40 1.48
CA THR A 21 8.15 -3.09 0.53
C THR A 21 9.18 -2.14 -0.07
N ASN A 22 10.27 -2.72 -0.58
CA ASN A 22 11.19 -2.00 -1.45
C ASN A 22 10.68 -2.13 -2.88
N THR A 23 10.53 -1.01 -3.57
CA THR A 23 10.39 -0.99 -5.02
C THR A 23 11.67 -1.48 -5.68
N HIS A 24 11.61 -1.81 -6.98
CA HIS A 24 12.79 -2.22 -7.75
C HIS A 24 13.93 -1.18 -7.71
N ASP A 25 13.61 0.11 -7.62
CA ASP A 25 14.58 1.21 -7.52
C ASP A 25 15.00 1.54 -6.07
N ARG A 26 14.66 0.68 -5.09
CA ARG A 26 15.02 0.81 -3.67
C ARG A 26 14.35 1.97 -2.93
N ARG A 27 13.22 2.47 -3.43
CA ARG A 27 12.31 3.34 -2.67
C ARG A 27 11.47 2.47 -1.75
N LEU A 28 11.09 3.00 -0.59
CA LEU A 28 10.08 2.36 0.23
C LEU A 28 8.68 2.77 -0.24
N GLU A 29 7.76 1.82 -0.24
CA GLU A 29 6.33 2.05 -0.46
C GLU A 29 5.53 1.32 0.63
N ILE A 30 4.62 2.06 1.27
CA ILE A 30 3.79 1.60 2.39
C ILE A 30 2.37 1.44 1.89
N PHE A 31 1.71 0.36 2.32
CA PHE A 31 0.32 0.05 2.06
C PHE A 31 -0.45 -0.14 3.37
N ILE A 32 -1.67 0.40 3.43
CA ILE A 32 -2.56 0.29 4.59
C ILE A 32 -4.02 0.32 4.14
N VAL A 33 -4.87 -0.50 4.76
CA VAL A 33 -6.33 -0.40 4.58
C VAL A 33 -6.89 0.63 5.55
N GLY A 34 -7.58 1.64 5.02
CA GLY A 34 -8.18 2.74 5.77
C GLY A 34 -9.45 2.36 6.52
N ASN A 35 -9.98 3.30 7.31
CA ASN A 35 -11.22 3.11 8.07
C ASN A 35 -12.47 3.12 7.21
N ASP A 36 -12.36 3.64 5.99
CA ASP A 36 -13.36 3.60 4.93
C ASP A 36 -13.31 2.29 4.13
N ASP A 37 -12.41 1.39 4.52
CA ASP A 37 -12.16 0.08 3.93
C ASP A 37 -11.51 0.14 2.54
N ALA A 38 -10.95 1.29 2.14
CA ALA A 38 -10.16 1.40 0.92
C ALA A 38 -8.68 1.11 1.19
N LEU A 39 -7.97 0.58 0.19
CA LEU A 39 -6.51 0.46 0.23
C LEU A 39 -5.87 1.83 -0.04
N TYR A 40 -4.86 2.18 0.73
CA TYR A 40 -4.06 3.39 0.56
C TYR A 40 -2.58 3.05 0.44
N HIS A 41 -1.85 3.91 -0.25
CA HIS A 41 -0.41 3.81 -0.36
C HIS A 41 0.31 5.15 -0.17
N ARG A 42 1.59 5.10 0.18
CA ARG A 42 2.49 6.24 0.25
C ARG A 42 3.93 5.78 -0.02
N TRP A 43 4.70 6.55 -0.78
CA TRP A 43 6.02 6.14 -1.28
C TRP A 43 7.09 7.18 -0.99
N GLN A 44 8.36 6.78 -1.00
CA GLN A 44 9.47 7.72 -1.08
C GLN A 44 9.61 8.25 -2.50
N GLU A 45 9.83 9.56 -2.70
CA GLU A 45 10.05 10.15 -4.03
C GLU A 45 11.40 9.73 -4.66
N ARG A 46 12.37 9.35 -3.81
CA ARG A 46 13.67 8.80 -4.18
C ARG A 46 14.21 7.94 -3.04
N PRO A 47 15.16 7.01 -3.27
CA PRO A 47 15.68 6.14 -2.22
C PRO A 47 16.21 6.94 -1.02
N GLY A 48 15.65 6.70 0.16
CA GLY A 48 16.01 7.43 1.39
C GLY A 48 15.63 8.92 1.41
N GLY A 49 14.82 9.37 0.45
CA GLY A 49 14.36 10.74 0.33
C GLY A 49 13.08 11.04 1.12
N GLY A 50 12.48 12.18 0.80
CA GLY A 50 11.16 12.54 1.30
C GLY A 50 10.08 11.58 0.78
N TRP A 51 8.95 11.59 1.47
CA TRP A 51 7.76 10.83 1.09
C TRP A 51 6.85 11.66 0.20
N SER A 52 6.02 10.99 -0.59
CA SER A 52 4.91 11.63 -1.30
C SER A 52 4.01 12.39 -0.33
N GLY A 53 3.27 13.38 -0.84
CA GLY A 53 2.51 14.33 -0.04
C GLY A 53 1.47 13.68 0.86
N GLU A 54 0.23 13.58 0.41
CA GLU A 54 -0.83 12.89 1.14
C GLU A 54 -0.84 11.38 0.80
N TRP A 55 -1.53 10.59 1.63
CA TRP A 55 -1.84 9.21 1.27
C TRP A 55 -2.75 9.18 0.05
N GLU A 56 -2.42 8.33 -0.93
CA GLU A 56 -3.23 8.16 -2.12
C GLU A 56 -4.06 6.88 -2.01
N SER A 57 -5.33 6.96 -2.42
CA SER A 57 -6.24 5.81 -2.38
C SER A 57 -6.07 4.96 -3.65
N LEU A 58 -5.87 3.66 -3.44
CA LEU A 58 -6.03 2.63 -4.46
C LEU A 58 -7.46 2.07 -4.48
N GLY A 59 -8.37 2.63 -3.69
CA GLY A 59 -9.79 2.30 -3.69
C GLY A 59 -10.12 0.91 -3.14
N GLY A 60 -11.26 0.37 -3.59
CA GLY A 60 -11.81 -0.90 -3.12
C GLY A 60 -12.66 -0.77 -1.85
N LYS A 61 -13.18 -1.92 -1.41
CA LYS A 61 -13.93 -2.09 -0.16
C LYS A 61 -13.52 -3.42 0.46
N TRP A 62 -12.46 -3.40 1.26
CA TRP A 62 -11.80 -4.59 1.78
C TRP A 62 -12.35 -5.00 3.14
N PRO A 63 -12.52 -6.31 3.38
CA PRO A 63 -12.88 -6.82 4.71
C PRO A 63 -11.93 -6.32 5.81
N ASP A 64 -12.40 -6.37 7.06
CA ASP A 64 -11.60 -5.91 8.19
C ASP A 64 -10.39 -6.80 8.52
N ASP A 65 -10.47 -8.06 8.14
CA ASP A 65 -9.45 -9.09 8.30
C ASP A 65 -8.64 -9.34 7.01
N SER A 66 -8.75 -8.45 6.01
CA SER A 66 -8.02 -8.56 4.75
C SER A 66 -6.78 -7.67 4.75
N ASP A 67 -5.61 -8.31 4.85
CA ASP A 67 -4.32 -7.65 4.74
C ASP A 67 -3.79 -7.70 3.30
N PRO A 68 -3.18 -6.61 2.82
CA PRO A 68 -2.52 -6.64 1.53
C PRO A 68 -1.28 -7.52 1.56
N VAL A 69 -1.05 -8.28 0.50
CA VAL A 69 0.25 -8.91 0.22
C VAL A 69 0.86 -8.19 -0.97
N VAL A 70 2.06 -7.64 -0.82
CA VAL A 70 2.72 -6.85 -1.87
C VAL A 70 4.01 -7.52 -2.29
N VAL A 71 4.20 -7.66 -3.60
CA VAL A 71 5.40 -8.25 -4.19
C VAL A 71 5.97 -7.37 -5.30
N VAL A 72 7.25 -7.56 -5.59
CA VAL A 72 7.92 -6.99 -6.76
C VAL A 72 7.92 -8.05 -7.86
N ASN A 73 7.30 -7.74 -8.98
CA ASN A 73 7.29 -8.60 -10.16
C ASN A 73 8.68 -8.68 -10.79
N ALA A 74 8.90 -9.68 -11.64
CA ALA A 74 10.17 -9.87 -12.35
C ALA A 74 10.53 -8.67 -13.26
N ASP A 75 9.55 -7.89 -13.69
CA ASP A 75 9.72 -6.67 -14.49
C ASP A 75 9.91 -5.39 -13.63
N GLY A 76 9.96 -5.54 -12.30
CA GLY A 76 10.18 -4.47 -11.34
C GLY A 76 8.93 -3.68 -10.93
N ARG A 77 7.74 -4.02 -11.44
CA ARG A 77 6.46 -3.41 -11.01
C ARG A 77 6.03 -3.97 -9.66
N LEU A 78 5.40 -3.15 -8.83
CA LEU A 78 4.69 -3.68 -7.66
C LEU A 78 3.34 -4.27 -8.07
N GLU A 79 2.95 -5.32 -7.35
CA GLU A 79 1.63 -5.92 -7.43
C GLU A 79 1.13 -6.22 -6.01
N VAL A 80 -0.10 -5.84 -5.71
CA VAL A 80 -0.78 -6.07 -4.45
C VAL A 80 -1.89 -7.10 -4.64
N PHE A 81 -2.02 -8.03 -3.69
CA PHE A 81 -3.03 -9.07 -3.66
C PHE A 81 -3.86 -8.94 -2.38
N MET A 82 -5.18 -9.12 -2.48
CA MET A 82 -6.11 -8.97 -1.35
C MET A 82 -7.31 -9.89 -1.50
N VAL A 83 -7.84 -10.43 -0.40
CA VAL A 83 -9.08 -11.22 -0.41
C VAL A 83 -10.28 -10.32 -0.17
N GLY A 84 -11.28 -10.40 -1.05
CA GLY A 84 -12.50 -9.59 -0.99
C GLY A 84 -13.57 -10.13 -0.04
N ASN A 85 -14.64 -9.35 0.14
CA ASN A 85 -15.81 -9.73 0.96
C ASN A 85 -16.56 -10.96 0.42
N ASP A 86 -16.44 -11.20 -0.89
CA ASP A 86 -16.96 -12.38 -1.60
C ASP A 86 -16.03 -13.59 -1.52
N LYS A 87 -14.90 -13.47 -0.82
CA LYS A 87 -13.86 -14.50 -0.65
C LYS A 87 -13.09 -14.80 -1.95
N GLU A 88 -13.16 -13.92 -2.95
CA GLU A 88 -12.30 -14.00 -4.13
C GLU A 88 -10.96 -13.29 -3.88
N LEU A 89 -9.92 -13.74 -4.59
CA LEU A 89 -8.60 -13.10 -4.57
C LEU A 89 -8.54 -12.04 -5.67
N TYR A 90 -8.23 -10.82 -5.28
CA TYR A 90 -8.07 -9.68 -6.16
C TYR A 90 -6.61 -9.25 -6.22
N HIS A 91 -6.26 -8.53 -7.29
CA HIS A 91 -4.95 -7.93 -7.43
C HIS A 91 -5.01 -6.57 -8.11
N ARG A 92 -3.99 -5.75 -7.86
CA ARG A 92 -3.75 -4.47 -8.53
C ARG A 92 -2.26 -4.34 -8.80
N TRP A 93 -1.85 -3.75 -9.93
CA TRP A 93 -0.44 -3.63 -10.30
C TRP A 93 -0.07 -2.22 -10.75
N GLN A 94 1.18 -1.85 -10.58
CA GLN A 94 1.75 -0.66 -11.23
C GLN A 94 1.82 -0.90 -12.75
N GLU A 95 1.50 0.09 -13.57
CA GLU A 95 1.59 0.00 -15.04
C GLU A 95 3.03 -0.03 -15.56
N ARG A 96 3.96 0.56 -14.79
CA ARG A 96 5.41 0.54 -14.98
C ARG A 96 6.09 0.67 -13.61
N PRO A 97 7.37 0.28 -13.44
CA PRO A 97 8.04 0.38 -12.14
C PRO A 97 7.97 1.79 -11.57
N GLY A 98 7.35 1.95 -10.39
CA GLY A 98 7.14 3.25 -9.74
C GLY A 98 6.16 4.20 -10.45
N GLY A 99 5.35 3.69 -11.37
CA GLY A 99 4.30 4.44 -12.07
C GLY A 99 2.94 4.38 -11.40
N GLY A 100 1.90 4.79 -12.14
CA GLY A 100 0.51 4.67 -11.71
C GLY A 100 0.02 3.23 -11.62
N TRP A 101 -1.19 3.05 -11.09
CA TRP A 101 -1.81 1.75 -10.83
C TRP A 101 -3.00 1.49 -11.76
N ASN A 102 -3.18 0.24 -12.22
CA ASN A 102 -4.35 -0.19 -12.99
C ASN A 102 -5.57 -0.35 -12.10
#